data_AF-A0A1S3CW07-F1
#
_entry.id   AF-A0A1S3CW07-F1
#
_cell.length_a   1.000
_cell.length_b   1.000
_cell.length_c   1.000
_cell.angle_alpha   90.00
_cell.angle_beta   90.00
_cell.angle_gamma   90.00
#
_symmetry.space_group_name_H-M   'P 1'
#
loop_
_entity.id
_entity.type
_entity.pdbx_description
1 polymer ?
#
loop_
_entity_poly.entity_id
_entity_poly.type
_entity_poly.pdbx_seq_one_letter_code
_entity_poly.pdbx_strand_id
1 'polypeptide(L)'
;MLKEYFTLDENLLELYADWSNRDGFFRQTCGDFVGIRMLNQDLTENIFSFLCSSNNNIARISGMIDKMCKEYGTLICTLDSDGNLVGDCEKGRSNRTGAKNGLKTAANGLDKGHAKSCPAVTKFFAFPSIDALARPAVEAKLRQLGFGYRAKFIQKSAEYIIQGGGESWLERLGGKSYEEAREELQRLPGIGAKVLESTLLE
;
A
#
# COMPACT_ATOMS: atom_id res chain seq x y z
N MET A 1 -2.99 -14.87 -12.01
CA MET A 1 -3.07 -14.19 -10.69
C MET A 1 -1.91 -14.55 -9.75
N LEU A 2 -1.90 -15.64 -8.96
CA LEU A 2 -0.77 -15.92 -8.04
C LEU A 2 0.53 -16.38 -8.75
N LYS A 3 0.40 -17.20 -9.81
CA LYS A 3 1.57 -17.66 -10.59
C LYS A 3 2.30 -16.49 -11.25
N GLU A 4 1.55 -15.57 -11.84
CA GLU A 4 2.06 -14.34 -12.44
C GLU A 4 2.72 -13.44 -11.37
N TYR A 5 2.04 -13.20 -10.23
CA TYR A 5 2.57 -12.37 -9.16
C TYR A 5 3.93 -12.86 -8.64
N PHE A 6 4.10 -14.17 -8.50
CA PHE A 6 5.35 -14.79 -8.06
C PHE A 6 6.29 -15.19 -9.21
N THR A 7 5.98 -14.79 -10.45
CA THR A 7 6.79 -15.09 -11.66
C THR A 7 7.20 -16.57 -11.76
N LEU A 8 6.25 -17.48 -11.48
CA LEU A 8 6.55 -18.91 -11.33
C LEU A 8 6.88 -19.64 -12.63
N ASP A 9 6.63 -19.01 -13.78
CA ASP A 9 6.99 -19.56 -15.09
C ASP A 9 8.50 -19.46 -15.35
N GLU A 10 9.21 -18.59 -14.63
CA GLU A 10 10.67 -18.45 -14.70
C GLU A 10 11.40 -19.56 -13.93
N ASN A 11 12.33 -20.22 -14.63
CA ASN A 11 13.17 -21.26 -14.05
C ASN A 11 14.33 -20.65 -13.25
N LEU A 12 14.07 -20.42 -11.95
CA LEU A 12 15.04 -19.82 -11.05
C LEU A 12 16.36 -20.61 -10.93
N LEU A 13 16.32 -21.94 -11.10
CA LEU A 13 17.54 -22.77 -11.00
C LEU A 13 18.46 -22.57 -12.21
N GLU A 14 17.89 -22.41 -13.40
CA GLU A 14 18.65 -22.07 -14.62
C GLU A 14 19.28 -20.68 -14.49
N LEU A 15 18.52 -19.70 -13.99
CA LEU A 15 19.03 -18.35 -13.73
C LEU A 15 20.18 -18.36 -12.70
N TYR A 16 20.03 -19.09 -11.60
CA TYR A 16 21.10 -19.23 -10.60
C TYR A 16 22.36 -19.88 -11.19
N ALA A 17 22.21 -20.88 -12.05
CA ALA A 17 23.34 -21.51 -12.74
C ALA A 17 24.04 -20.53 -13.69
N ASP A 18 23.27 -19.78 -14.48
CA ASP A 18 23.79 -18.77 -15.40
C ASP A 18 24.51 -17.63 -14.70
N TRP A 19 23.92 -17.07 -13.64
CA TRP A 19 24.54 -16.01 -12.83
C TRP A 19 25.81 -16.52 -12.13
N SER A 20 25.78 -17.75 -11.60
CA SER A 20 26.96 -18.37 -10.99
C SER A 20 28.08 -18.62 -12.01
N ASN A 21 27.75 -18.85 -13.28
CA ASN A 21 28.72 -19.00 -14.36
C ASN A 21 29.36 -17.66 -14.77
N ARG A 22 28.66 -16.55 -14.60
CA ARG A 22 29.14 -15.21 -14.97
C ARG A 22 29.82 -14.47 -13.81
N ASP A 23 29.45 -14.77 -12.57
CA ASP A 23 29.95 -14.08 -11.38
C ASP A 23 30.39 -15.07 -10.29
N GLY A 24 31.69 -15.07 -10.00
CA GLY A 24 32.29 -15.90 -8.97
C GLY A 24 31.87 -15.52 -7.54
N PHE A 25 31.52 -14.25 -7.29
CA PHE A 25 31.00 -13.80 -6.01
C PHE A 25 29.56 -14.28 -5.80
N PHE A 26 28.71 -14.16 -6.82
CA PHE A 26 27.35 -14.72 -6.79
C PHE A 26 27.40 -16.23 -6.52
N ARG A 27 28.24 -16.98 -7.24
CA ARG A 27 28.42 -18.44 -7.04
C ARG A 27 28.73 -18.81 -5.59
N GLN A 28 29.53 -17.99 -4.90
CA GLN A 28 29.94 -18.26 -3.51
C GLN A 28 28.83 -17.94 -2.50
N THR A 29 27.93 -17.02 -2.82
CA THR A 29 26.95 -16.46 -1.87
C THR A 29 25.51 -16.92 -2.11
N CYS A 30 25.17 -17.37 -3.32
CA CYS A 30 23.80 -17.71 -3.69
C CYS A 30 23.22 -18.90 -2.88
N GLY A 31 24.08 -19.78 -2.35
CA GLY A 31 23.67 -20.91 -1.52
C GLY A 31 22.99 -20.51 -0.21
N ASP A 32 23.35 -19.34 0.34
CA ASP A 32 22.76 -18.81 1.57
C ASP A 32 21.39 -18.15 1.33
N PHE A 33 21.06 -17.86 0.06
CA PHE A 33 19.92 -17.04 -0.35
C PHE A 33 19.17 -17.68 -1.53
N VAL A 34 18.56 -18.84 -1.29
CA VAL A 34 17.79 -19.56 -2.31
C VAL A 34 16.33 -19.11 -2.38
N GLY A 35 15.74 -19.16 -3.58
CA GLY A 35 14.31 -18.90 -3.77
C GLY A 35 13.93 -17.41 -3.85
N ILE A 36 14.91 -16.50 -3.98
CA ILE A 36 14.63 -15.07 -4.17
C ILE A 36 14.08 -14.86 -5.59
N ARG A 37 12.87 -14.32 -5.67
CA ARG A 37 12.18 -14.01 -6.94
C ARG A 37 11.81 -12.54 -6.98
N MET A 38 11.77 -11.98 -8.19
CA MET A 38 11.15 -10.69 -8.46
C MET A 38 9.63 -10.87 -8.53
N LEU A 39 8.90 -9.99 -7.86
CA LEU A 39 7.43 -10.01 -7.86
C LEU A 39 6.92 -9.18 -9.03
N ASN A 40 5.86 -9.64 -9.68
CA ASN A 40 5.12 -8.87 -10.68
C ASN A 40 3.99 -8.12 -9.95
N GLN A 41 4.31 -6.94 -9.41
CA GLN A 41 3.36 -6.15 -8.62
C GLN A 41 2.49 -5.25 -9.49
N ASP A 42 1.33 -4.86 -8.96
CA ASP A 42 0.48 -3.86 -9.62
C ASP A 42 1.21 -2.51 -9.74
N LEU A 43 1.13 -1.89 -10.92
CA LEU A 43 1.83 -0.63 -11.21
C LEU A 43 1.39 0.53 -10.31
N THR A 44 0.11 0.58 -9.92
CA THR A 44 -0.39 1.61 -8.98
C THR A 44 0.28 1.43 -7.63
N GLU A 45 0.20 0.22 -7.07
CA GLU A 45 0.83 -0.12 -5.79
C GLU A 45 2.34 0.16 -5.82
N ASN A 46 3.04 -0.28 -6.87
CA ASN A 46 4.47 -0.08 -7.06
C ASN A 46 4.83 1.41 -7.04
N ILE A 47 4.26 2.21 -7.95
CA ILE A 47 4.61 3.64 -8.11
C ILE A 47 4.43 4.40 -6.78
N PHE A 48 3.27 4.24 -6.13
CA PHE A 48 2.97 4.99 -4.91
C PHE A 48 3.75 4.46 -3.69
N SER A 49 4.08 3.17 -3.64
CA SER A 49 4.97 2.59 -2.63
C SER A 49 6.40 3.13 -2.76
N PHE A 50 6.95 3.22 -3.96
CA PHE A 50 8.30 3.76 -4.15
C PHE A 50 8.38 5.27 -3.95
N LEU A 51 7.32 6.03 -4.23
CA LEU A 51 7.24 7.44 -3.82
C LEU A 51 7.41 7.61 -2.30
N CYS A 52 6.92 6.64 -1.50
CA CYS A 52 7.12 6.59 -0.06
C CYS A 52 8.56 6.21 0.36
N SER A 53 9.33 5.56 -0.53
CA SER A 53 10.66 5.01 -0.26
C SER A 53 11.83 6.01 -0.35
N SER A 54 11.64 7.13 -1.07
CA SER A 54 12.71 8.10 -1.30
C SER A 54 13.32 8.60 0.01
N ASN A 55 14.63 8.41 0.23
CA ASN A 55 15.33 8.75 1.47
C ASN A 55 14.60 8.27 2.75
N ASN A 56 14.36 6.95 2.85
CA ASN A 56 13.57 6.33 3.91
C ASN A 56 14.10 4.93 4.26
N ASN A 57 13.57 4.31 5.33
CA ASN A 57 13.90 2.93 5.72
C ASN A 57 12.67 2.01 5.65
N ILE A 58 12.90 0.69 5.53
CA ILE A 58 11.86 -0.31 5.29
C ILE A 58 10.75 -0.23 6.34
N ALA A 59 11.07 -0.21 7.63
CA ALA A 59 10.08 -0.15 8.71
C ALA A 59 9.15 1.07 8.60
N ARG A 60 9.71 2.24 8.28
CA ARG A 60 8.92 3.45 8.08
C ARG A 60 8.11 3.42 6.79
N ILE A 61 8.64 2.85 5.71
CA ILE A 61 7.92 2.71 4.44
C ILE A 61 6.69 1.83 4.63
N SER A 62 6.84 0.65 5.25
CA SER A 62 5.72 -0.25 5.54
C SER A 62 4.65 0.44 6.39
N GLY A 63 5.05 1.17 7.43
CA GLY A 63 4.11 1.93 8.26
C GLY A 63 3.45 3.10 7.53
N MET A 64 4.09 3.69 6.52
CA MET A 64 3.46 4.70 5.66
C MET A 64 2.42 4.05 4.75
N ILE A 65 2.78 2.98 4.04
CA ILE A 65 1.85 2.27 3.16
C ILE A 65 0.63 1.77 3.93
N ASP A 66 0.81 1.16 5.11
CA ASP A 66 -0.30 0.72 5.96
C ASP A 66 -1.26 1.87 6.34
N LYS A 67 -0.74 3.05 6.70
CA LYS A 67 -1.58 4.23 6.95
C LYS A 67 -2.30 4.71 5.70
N MET A 68 -1.65 4.63 4.53
CA MET A 68 -2.24 5.02 3.26
C MET A 68 -3.42 4.13 2.91
N CYS A 69 -3.25 2.80 3.01
CA CYS A 69 -4.30 1.82 2.76
C CYS A 69 -5.45 1.96 3.78
N LYS A 70 -5.16 2.19 5.05
CA LYS A 70 -6.21 2.42 6.07
C LYS A 70 -7.03 3.69 5.85
N GLU A 71 -6.42 4.74 5.32
CA GLU A 71 -7.08 6.03 5.12
C GLU A 71 -7.84 6.10 3.80
N TYR A 72 -7.29 5.54 2.71
CA TYR A 72 -7.83 5.70 1.35
C TYR A 72 -8.16 4.38 0.64
N GLY A 73 -7.79 3.25 1.21
CA GLY A 73 -8.08 1.92 0.67
C GLY A 73 -9.46 1.43 1.07
N THR A 74 -10.02 0.54 0.25
CA THR A 74 -11.28 -0.13 0.55
C THR A 74 -11.04 -1.25 1.56
N LEU A 75 -11.87 -1.34 2.61
CA LEU A 75 -11.82 -2.46 3.55
C LEU A 75 -12.14 -3.77 2.80
N ILE A 76 -11.23 -4.75 2.88
CA ILE A 76 -11.41 -6.08 2.30
C ILE A 76 -12.08 -6.99 3.33
N CYS A 77 -11.52 -7.07 4.53
CA CYS A 77 -12.04 -7.91 5.60
C CYS A 77 -11.52 -7.51 6.98
N THR A 78 -12.17 -8.05 8.02
CA THR A 78 -11.69 -8.02 9.40
C THR A 78 -11.47 -9.45 9.88
N LEU A 79 -10.29 -9.73 10.44
CA LEU A 79 -9.96 -11.03 11.04
C LEU A 79 -9.85 -10.91 12.56
N ASP A 80 -10.28 -11.95 13.28
CA ASP A 80 -9.98 -12.09 14.70
C ASP A 80 -8.54 -12.60 14.93
N SER A 81 -8.17 -12.83 16.19
CA SER A 81 -6.86 -13.34 16.58
C SER A 81 -6.56 -14.74 16.05
N ASP A 82 -7.59 -15.52 15.70
CA ASP A 82 -7.49 -16.90 15.23
C ASP A 82 -7.54 -16.97 13.69
N GLY A 83 -7.66 -15.82 13.01
CA GLY A 83 -7.72 -15.71 11.56
C GLY A 83 -9.11 -15.92 10.96
N ASN A 84 -10.17 -15.93 11.78
CA ASN A 84 -11.53 -16.06 11.28
C ASN A 84 -12.11 -14.71 10.85
N LEU A 85 -12.94 -14.72 9.81
CA LEU A 85 -13.68 -13.54 9.36
C LEU A 85 -14.66 -13.07 10.44
N VAL A 86 -14.53 -11.81 10.83
CA VAL A 86 -15.47 -11.14 11.71
C VAL A 86 -16.43 -10.34 10.84
N GLY A 87 -17.72 -10.63 10.93
CA GLY A 87 -18.75 -9.86 10.23
C GLY A 87 -18.70 -8.39 10.62
N ASP A 88 -18.97 -7.50 9.65
CA ASP A 88 -18.99 -6.06 9.88
C ASP A 88 -19.96 -5.75 11.03
N CYS A 89 -19.40 -5.37 12.18
CA CYS A 89 -20.18 -4.73 13.23
C CYS A 89 -20.52 -3.32 12.73
N GLU A 90 -21.48 -3.21 11.81
CA GLU A 90 -22.18 -1.97 11.53
C GLU A 90 -22.91 -1.53 12.81
N LYS A 91 -22.21 -0.86 13.72
CA LYS A 91 -22.89 -0.04 14.71
C LYS A 91 -23.46 1.16 13.98
N GLY A 92 -24.74 1.03 13.63
CA GLY A 92 -25.56 2.05 13.02
C GLY A 92 -25.34 3.42 13.67
N ARG A 93 -24.91 4.38 12.85
CA ARG A 93 -25.00 5.80 13.19
C ARG A 93 -26.40 6.28 12.82
N SER A 94 -27.40 5.86 13.59
CA SER A 94 -28.73 6.48 13.55
C SER A 94 -28.72 7.75 14.40
N ASN A 95 -29.16 8.82 13.75
CA ASN A 95 -29.52 10.16 14.22
C ASN A 95 -29.65 10.38 15.74
N ARG A 96 -28.97 11.41 16.25
CA ARG A 96 -29.43 12.19 17.41
C ARG A 96 -29.82 13.59 16.96
N THR A 97 -31.08 13.72 16.53
CA THR A 97 -31.85 14.95 16.65
C THR A 97 -32.21 15.17 18.13
N GLY A 98 -32.27 16.43 18.54
CA GLY A 98 -32.29 16.82 19.95
C GLY A 98 -33.57 16.52 20.72
N ALA A 99 -33.40 16.34 22.02
CA ALA A 99 -34.37 16.75 23.03
C ALA A 99 -33.61 16.95 24.35
N LYS A 100 -33.46 18.22 24.75
CA LYS A 100 -33.17 18.60 26.13
C LYS A 100 -34.48 18.44 26.92
N ASN A 101 -34.43 17.80 28.10
CA ASN A 101 -35.15 18.22 29.31
C ASN A 101 -34.92 17.25 30.49
N GLY A 102 -34.65 17.81 31.68
CA GLY A 102 -35.30 17.35 32.93
C GLY A 102 -34.63 16.31 33.85
N LEU A 103 -33.61 16.74 34.61
CA LEU A 103 -33.50 16.70 36.09
C LEU A 103 -33.74 15.41 36.95
N LYS A 104 -32.69 15.06 37.74
CA LYS A 104 -32.60 14.34 39.07
C LYS A 104 -32.93 12.81 39.08
N THR A 105 -32.27 11.88 39.82
CA THR A 105 -31.52 11.92 41.10
C THR A 105 -30.75 10.59 41.36
N ALA A 106 -29.67 10.67 42.16
CA ALA A 106 -29.16 9.73 43.19
C ALA A 106 -28.68 8.28 42.89
N ALA A 107 -27.37 8.11 43.13
CA ALA A 107 -26.70 7.10 43.99
C ALA A 107 -26.56 5.60 43.60
N ASN A 108 -25.28 5.21 43.62
CA ASN A 108 -24.67 3.93 44.01
C ASN A 108 -24.78 2.69 43.11
N GLY A 109 -23.59 2.19 42.76
CA GLY A 109 -23.36 0.86 42.19
C GLY A 109 -22.00 0.77 41.53
N LEU A 110 -20.92 0.72 42.32
CA LEU A 110 -19.62 0.25 41.86
C LEU A 110 -19.74 -1.24 41.50
N ASP A 111 -20.00 -1.53 40.23
CA ASP A 111 -19.71 -2.85 39.67
C ASP A 111 -18.41 -2.77 38.86
N LYS A 112 -17.36 -3.35 39.43
CA LYS A 112 -16.11 -3.65 38.72
C LYS A 112 -16.37 -4.84 37.80
N GLY A 113 -17.16 -4.60 36.76
CA GLY A 113 -17.28 -5.50 35.63
C GLY A 113 -15.94 -5.53 34.90
N HIS A 114 -15.26 -6.67 34.97
CA HIS A 114 -14.06 -6.96 34.19
C HIS A 114 -14.36 -6.62 32.72
N ALA A 115 -13.75 -5.55 32.21
CA ALA A 115 -13.73 -5.28 30.79
C ALA A 115 -13.02 -6.47 30.14
N LYS A 116 -13.80 -7.46 29.68
CA LYS A 116 -13.32 -8.52 28.80
C LYS A 116 -12.65 -7.79 27.65
N SER A 117 -11.32 -7.86 27.57
CA SER A 117 -10.56 -7.25 26.50
C SER A 117 -11.17 -7.73 25.20
N CYS A 118 -11.69 -6.80 24.39
CA CYS A 118 -12.15 -7.15 23.05
C CYS A 118 -11.05 -7.96 22.36
N PRO A 119 -11.36 -9.11 21.74
CA PRO A 119 -10.36 -9.85 20.98
C PRO A 119 -9.70 -8.89 19.98
N ALA A 120 -8.38 -8.95 19.89
CA ALA A 120 -7.62 -8.11 18.99
C ALA A 120 -8.04 -8.46 17.55
N VAL A 121 -8.72 -7.53 16.87
CA VAL A 121 -9.14 -7.69 15.48
C VAL A 121 -8.18 -6.95 14.55
N THR A 122 -7.86 -7.56 13.41
CA THR A 122 -7.00 -6.98 12.37
C THR A 122 -7.83 -6.67 11.14
N LYS A 123 -7.74 -5.45 10.62
CA LYS A 123 -8.44 -5.01 9.41
C LYS A 123 -7.49 -4.95 8.23
N PHE A 124 -7.89 -5.54 7.12
CA PHE A 124 -7.15 -5.54 5.86
C PHE A 124 -7.81 -4.61 4.86
N PHE A 125 -7.01 -3.71 4.29
CA PHE A 125 -7.47 -2.72 3.30
C PHE A 125 -6.74 -2.97 2.00
N ALA A 126 -7.45 -2.81 0.88
CA ALA A 126 -6.85 -2.78 -0.43
C ALA A 126 -5.91 -1.58 -0.57
N PHE A 127 -5.00 -1.63 -1.54
CA PHE A 127 -4.26 -0.45 -1.92
C PHE A 127 -5.23 0.62 -2.46
N PRO A 128 -5.01 1.93 -2.18
CA PRO A 128 -5.92 2.98 -2.65
C PRO A 128 -5.99 3.08 -4.17
N SER A 129 -7.17 3.37 -4.71
CA SER A 129 -7.30 3.70 -6.13
C SER A 129 -6.67 5.04 -6.45
N ILE A 130 -6.32 5.23 -7.73
CA ILE A 130 -5.74 6.49 -8.23
C ILE A 130 -6.71 7.65 -7.98
N ASP A 131 -8.01 7.45 -8.23
CA ASP A 131 -9.06 8.43 -7.95
C ASP A 131 -9.13 8.84 -6.47
N ALA A 132 -8.93 7.89 -5.55
CA ALA A 132 -8.91 8.19 -4.12
C ALA A 132 -7.72 9.08 -3.75
N LEU A 133 -6.55 8.81 -4.33
CA LEU A 133 -5.31 9.56 -4.09
C LEU A 133 -5.27 10.93 -4.80
N ALA A 134 -6.00 11.10 -5.90
CA ALA A 134 -6.04 12.35 -6.67
C ALA A 134 -6.89 13.47 -6.00
N ARG A 135 -7.68 13.15 -4.98
CA ARG A 135 -8.60 14.12 -4.35
C ARG A 135 -7.84 15.32 -3.75
N PRO A 136 -8.37 16.56 -3.84
CA PRO A 136 -7.66 17.77 -3.40
C PRO A 136 -7.21 17.78 -1.93
N ALA A 137 -7.93 17.08 -1.04
CA ALA A 137 -7.61 17.05 0.40
C ALA A 137 -6.48 16.06 0.77
N VAL A 138 -6.06 15.19 -0.16
CA VAL A 138 -5.15 14.06 0.13
C VAL A 138 -3.79 14.52 0.58
N GLU A 139 -3.19 15.53 -0.06
CA GLU A 139 -1.87 16.03 0.32
C GLU A 139 -1.88 16.50 1.78
N ALA A 140 -2.84 17.35 2.15
CA ALA A 140 -2.93 17.92 3.49
C ALA A 140 -3.07 16.82 4.56
N LYS A 141 -3.90 15.81 4.28
CA LYS A 141 -4.13 14.69 5.18
C LYS A 141 -2.93 13.75 5.27
N LEU A 142 -2.25 13.43 4.17
CA LEU A 142 -1.02 12.64 4.19
C LEU A 142 0.11 13.34 4.96
N ARG A 143 0.20 14.68 4.89
CA ARG A 143 1.13 15.45 5.72
C ARG A 143 0.85 15.26 7.22
N GLN A 144 -0.41 15.29 7.63
CA GLN A 144 -0.80 15.01 9.02
C GLN A 144 -0.45 13.58 9.44
N LEU A 145 -0.47 12.61 8.52
CA LEU A 145 -0.09 11.22 8.77
C LEU A 145 1.43 10.96 8.78
N GLY A 146 2.26 11.98 8.53
CA GLY A 146 3.72 11.91 8.63
C GLY A 146 4.44 11.59 7.31
N PHE A 147 3.79 11.74 6.16
CA PHE A 147 4.42 11.51 4.85
C PHE A 147 5.41 12.61 4.46
N GLY A 148 5.32 13.78 5.09
CA GLY A 148 6.21 14.91 4.84
C GLY A 148 6.05 15.45 3.42
N TYR A 149 7.17 15.74 2.75
CA TYR A 149 7.16 16.26 1.38
C TYR A 149 6.57 15.27 0.36
N ARG A 150 6.63 13.96 0.64
CA ARG A 150 6.14 12.89 -0.26
C ARG A 150 4.63 12.95 -0.47
N ALA A 151 3.90 13.52 0.48
CA ALA A 151 2.46 13.75 0.36
C ALA A 151 2.09 14.53 -0.91
N LYS A 152 2.91 15.54 -1.26
CA LYS A 152 2.73 16.32 -2.50
C LYS A 152 2.93 15.44 -3.73
N PHE A 153 3.97 14.61 -3.73
CA PHE A 153 4.30 13.74 -4.87
C PHE A 153 3.24 12.68 -5.12
N ILE A 154 2.70 12.07 -4.06
CA ILE A 154 1.61 11.10 -4.15
C ILE A 154 0.38 11.76 -4.79
N GLN A 155 -0.09 12.86 -4.23
CA GLN A 155 -1.32 13.51 -4.71
C GLN A 155 -1.16 14.06 -6.14
N LYS A 156 -0.04 14.70 -6.44
CA LYS A 156 0.22 15.27 -7.78
C LYS A 156 0.46 14.20 -8.84
N SER A 157 1.09 13.08 -8.50
CA SER A 157 1.24 11.95 -9.43
C SER A 157 -0.11 11.30 -9.72
N ALA A 158 -0.96 11.13 -8.71
CA ALA A 158 -2.32 10.63 -8.93
C ALA A 158 -3.14 11.57 -9.84
N GLU A 159 -3.09 12.88 -9.61
CA GLU A 159 -3.72 13.87 -10.50
C GLU A 159 -3.21 13.78 -11.95
N TYR A 160 -1.89 13.64 -12.12
CA TYR A 160 -1.28 13.50 -13.44
C TYR A 160 -1.77 12.25 -14.17
N ILE A 161 -1.80 11.11 -13.48
CA ILE A 161 -2.27 9.84 -14.06
C ILE A 161 -3.75 9.94 -14.45
N ILE A 162 -4.60 10.54 -13.60
CA ILE A 162 -6.02 10.78 -13.93
C ILE A 162 -6.16 11.66 -15.18
N GLN A 163 -5.38 12.74 -15.30
CA GLN A 163 -5.37 13.61 -16.49
C GLN A 163 -4.91 12.86 -17.75
N GLY A 164 -4.04 11.86 -17.61
CA GLY A 164 -3.57 10.98 -18.68
C GLY A 164 -4.53 9.84 -19.05
N GLY A 165 -5.69 9.73 -18.40
CA GLY A 165 -6.69 8.69 -18.65
C GLY A 165 -6.78 7.59 -17.59
N GLY A 166 -6.23 7.82 -16.39
CA GLY A 166 -6.39 6.92 -15.24
C GLY A 166 -5.76 5.55 -15.48
N GLU A 167 -6.53 4.48 -15.22
CA GLU A 167 -6.04 3.10 -15.40
C GLU A 167 -5.56 2.82 -16.83
N SER A 168 -6.21 3.37 -17.86
CA SER A 168 -5.75 3.19 -19.24
C SER A 168 -4.37 3.80 -19.50
N TRP A 169 -3.93 4.78 -18.70
CA TRP A 169 -2.55 5.28 -18.78
C TRP A 169 -1.56 4.21 -18.29
N LEU A 170 -1.88 3.50 -17.20
CA LEU A 170 -1.06 2.40 -16.66
C LEU A 170 -1.03 1.20 -17.60
N GLU A 171 -2.17 0.84 -18.19
CA GLU A 171 -2.24 -0.24 -19.19
C GLU A 171 -1.31 0.04 -20.38
N ARG A 172 -1.32 1.28 -20.89
CA ARG A 172 -0.42 1.70 -21.95
C ARG A 172 1.04 1.74 -21.50
N LEU A 173 1.29 2.05 -20.23
CA LEU A 173 2.64 2.04 -19.66
C LEU A 173 3.22 0.62 -19.65
N GLY A 174 2.43 -0.37 -19.23
CA GLY A 174 2.85 -1.78 -19.19
C GLY A 174 3.14 -2.39 -20.57
N GLY A 175 2.62 -1.80 -21.66
CA GLY A 175 2.87 -2.25 -23.04
C GLY A 175 4.00 -1.53 -23.77
N LYS A 176 4.67 -0.55 -23.14
CA LYS A 176 5.75 0.25 -23.75
C LYS A 176 7.12 -0.45 -23.66
N SER A 177 8.07 -0.02 -24.48
CA SER A 177 9.47 -0.42 -24.26
C SER A 177 10.01 0.17 -22.96
N TYR A 178 11.13 -0.38 -22.46
CA TYR A 178 11.81 0.13 -21.26
C TYR A 178 12.13 1.63 -21.38
N GLU A 179 12.64 2.08 -22.54
CA GLU A 179 12.97 3.48 -22.80
C GLU A 179 11.74 4.38 -22.80
N GLU A 180 10.65 3.95 -23.45
CA GLU A 180 9.41 4.71 -23.50
C GLU A 180 8.73 4.78 -22.12
N ALA A 181 8.69 3.66 -21.40
CA ALA A 181 8.13 3.61 -20.05
C ALA A 181 8.94 4.47 -19.07
N ARG A 182 10.27 4.49 -19.22
CA ARG A 182 11.16 5.42 -18.52
C ARG A 182 10.78 6.87 -18.78
N GLU A 183 10.66 7.27 -20.04
CA GLU A 183 10.31 8.66 -20.37
C GLU A 183 8.96 9.10 -19.78
N GLU A 184 7.96 8.22 -19.79
CA GLU A 184 6.66 8.50 -19.16
C GLU A 184 6.76 8.64 -17.64
N LEU A 185 7.44 7.70 -16.97
CA LEU A 185 7.58 7.70 -15.51
C LEU A 185 8.37 8.93 -15.01
N GLN A 186 9.34 9.43 -15.76
CA GLN A 186 10.10 10.64 -15.39
C GLN A 186 9.22 11.90 -15.34
N ARG A 187 8.06 11.90 -16.01
CA ARG A 187 7.12 13.03 -15.97
C ARG A 187 6.36 13.09 -14.65
N LEU A 188 6.31 12.00 -13.88
CA LEU A 188 5.60 11.95 -12.60
C LEU A 188 6.35 12.73 -11.51
N PRO A 189 5.66 13.62 -10.77
CA PRO A 189 6.27 14.39 -9.69
C PRO A 189 6.87 13.50 -8.60
N GLY A 190 8.16 13.68 -8.32
CA GLY A 190 8.85 12.95 -7.24
C GLY A 190 9.43 11.60 -7.63
N ILE A 191 9.24 11.16 -8.89
CA ILE A 191 9.94 10.02 -9.45
C ILE A 191 11.32 10.47 -9.93
N GLY A 192 12.34 10.13 -9.14
CA GLY A 192 13.74 10.23 -9.56
C GLY A 192 14.23 8.93 -10.19
N ALA A 193 15.47 8.94 -10.69
CA ALA A 193 16.09 7.78 -11.34
C ALA A 193 15.93 6.46 -10.55
N LYS A 194 16.10 6.49 -9.22
CA LYS A 194 15.94 5.28 -8.38
C LYS A 194 14.53 4.67 -8.44
N VAL A 195 13.50 5.50 -8.27
CA VAL A 195 12.10 5.04 -8.25
C VAL A 195 11.75 4.45 -9.61
N LEU A 196 12.23 5.10 -10.66
CA LEU A 196 12.04 4.67 -12.02
C LEU A 196 12.65 3.31 -12.32
N GLU A 197 13.91 3.07 -11.95
CA GLU A 197 14.53 1.75 -12.14
C GLU A 197 13.75 0.67 -11.40
N SER A 198 13.25 0.97 -10.20
CA SER A 198 12.54 -0.01 -9.38
C SER A 198 11.16 -0.36 -9.98
N THR A 199 10.46 0.61 -10.56
CA THR A 199 9.17 0.37 -11.24
C THR A 199 9.33 -0.35 -12.59
N LEU A 200 10.45 -0.17 -13.30
CA LEU A 200 10.69 -0.80 -14.60
C LEU A 200 11.31 -2.20 -14.53
N LEU A 201 11.80 -2.60 -13.36
CA LEU A 201 12.42 -3.91 -13.11
C LEU A 201 11.42 -4.99 -12.68
N GLU A 202 10.16 -4.60 -12.47
CA GLU A 202 9.03 -5.50 -12.15
C GLU A 202 8.17 -5.74 -13.40
#